data_AF-A0A7K7PZB4-F1
#
_entry.id   AF-A0A7K7PZB4-F1
#
_cell.length_a   1.000
_cell.length_b   1.000
_cell.length_c   1.000
_cell.angle_alpha   90.00
_cell.angle_beta   90.00
_cell.angle_gamma   90.00
#
_symmetry.space_group_name_H-M   'P 1'
#
loop_
_entity.id
_entity.type
_entity.pdbx_description
1 polymer ?
#
loop_
_entity_poly.entity_id
_entity_poly.type
_entity_poly.pdbx_seq_one_letter_code
_entity_poly.pdbx_strand_id
1 'polypeptide(L)'
;NSRSCETFVNINKSCKWAIPSAPGTWVCHCTGVSPCVLLSSFDVSNDFCVQVVIVPRILYHSEEEVDRLVEDFIDSTPSLRLQKRALITGATVAMLLGLGATGAATGVSALATQQQILSQLQITIDEDLQRIEKSISFLEKSLSSLSEVVLQNRQGLDFLLVQQGGLCAALREECCFYADHTGVVRDTMAELKERLAHRKEEREAQQGWFKSLFNQSPQLVTLVSTLIGPIVTILLALIFRPCIVNKLVQFAKNRLE
;
A
#
# COMPACT_ATOMS: atom_id res chain seq x y z
N ASN A 1 15.94 -31.59 24.92
CA ASN A 1 16.97 -32.63 24.66
C ASN A 1 17.77 -32.30 23.40
N SER A 2 18.67 -31.32 23.46
CA SER A 2 19.68 -31.14 22.41
C SER A 2 20.89 -32.02 22.77
N ARG A 3 21.12 -33.10 22.02
CA ARG A 3 22.39 -33.83 22.13
C ARG A 3 23.47 -32.97 21.48
N SER A 4 24.13 -32.12 22.27
CA SER A 4 25.29 -31.37 21.81
C SER A 4 26.52 -32.28 21.90
N CYS A 5 27.21 -32.46 20.77
CA CYS A 5 28.55 -33.09 20.66
C CYS A 5 28.67 -34.52 21.22
N GLU A 6 27.98 -35.50 20.64
CA GLU A 6 28.11 -36.92 21.04
C GLU A 6 29.25 -37.65 20.29
N THR A 7 29.74 -37.08 19.18
CA THR A 7 30.77 -37.67 18.32
C THR A 7 32.05 -36.84 18.27
N PHE A 8 33.16 -37.46 18.65
CA PHE A 8 34.49 -36.90 18.50
C PHE A 8 35.13 -37.44 17.22
N VAL A 9 35.56 -36.54 16.34
CA VAL A 9 36.29 -36.93 15.13
C VAL A 9 37.78 -36.98 15.45
N ASN A 10 38.40 -38.12 15.23
CA ASN A 10 39.84 -38.25 15.41
C ASN A 10 40.56 -37.54 14.25
N ILE A 11 41.42 -36.57 14.59
CA ILE A 11 42.03 -35.67 13.60
C ILE A 11 43.12 -36.43 12.84
N ASN A 12 42.89 -36.67 11.55
CA ASN A 12 43.94 -37.19 10.67
C ASN A 12 44.91 -36.07 10.30
N LYS A 13 46.06 -36.01 10.98
CA LYS A 13 47.13 -35.01 10.76
C LYS A 13 47.80 -35.08 9.37
N SER A 14 47.45 -36.06 8.54
CA SER A 14 47.89 -36.13 7.14
C SER A 14 47.27 -35.00 6.29
N CYS A 15 46.09 -34.51 6.69
CA CYS A 15 45.44 -33.37 6.07
C CYS A 15 45.96 -32.07 6.68
N LYS A 16 46.29 -31.06 5.86
CA LYS A 16 46.71 -29.74 6.35
C LYS A 16 45.54 -28.99 7.00
N TRP A 17 44.34 -29.09 6.44
CA TRP A 17 43.18 -28.34 6.88
C TRP A 17 42.01 -29.27 7.22
N ALA A 18 41.29 -28.96 8.28
CA ALA A 18 39.97 -29.50 8.56
C ALA A 18 38.92 -28.58 7.94
N ILE A 19 38.10 -29.16 7.07
CA ILE A 19 36.99 -28.49 6.38
C ILE A 19 35.69 -29.04 6.99
N PRO A 20 34.74 -28.18 7.40
CA PRO A 20 33.48 -28.63 7.97
C PRO A 20 32.61 -29.30 6.89
N SER A 21 31.79 -30.28 7.29
CA SER A 21 30.74 -30.83 6.42
C SER A 21 29.74 -29.74 6.03
N ALA A 22 29.39 -29.62 4.74
CA ALA A 22 28.46 -28.60 4.26
C ALA A 22 27.00 -28.92 4.66
N PRO A 23 26.20 -27.95 5.12
CA PRO A 23 26.56 -26.57 5.50
C PRO A 23 27.06 -26.51 6.96
N GLY A 24 28.25 -25.96 7.21
CA GLY A 24 28.78 -25.84 8.57
C GLY A 24 30.02 -24.96 8.67
N THR A 25 30.34 -24.51 9.87
CA THR A 25 31.52 -23.70 10.20
C THR A 25 32.12 -24.20 11.51
N TRP A 26 33.43 -24.06 11.69
CA TRP A 26 34.08 -24.40 12.96
C TRP A 26 34.00 -23.23 13.93
N VAL A 27 33.60 -23.51 15.16
CA VAL A 27 33.73 -22.60 16.30
C VAL A 27 34.76 -23.20 17.24
N CYS A 28 35.92 -22.57 17.30
CA CYS A 28 37.05 -22.99 18.11
C CYS A 28 37.18 -22.10 19.35
N HIS A 29 37.70 -22.67 20.43
CA HIS A 29 37.89 -21.95 21.69
C HIS A 29 38.86 -20.77 21.55
N CYS A 30 40.02 -20.99 20.90
CA CYS A 30 41.06 -19.96 20.80
C CYS A 30 40.94 -19.07 19.54
N THR A 31 40.50 -19.64 18.42
CA THR A 31 40.45 -18.93 17.11
C THR A 31 39.06 -18.39 16.78
N GLY A 32 38.05 -18.69 17.59
CA GLY A 32 36.67 -18.26 17.35
C GLY A 32 36.06 -18.95 16.14
N VAL A 33 35.25 -18.22 15.38
CA VAL A 33 34.59 -18.78 14.20
C VAL A 33 35.55 -18.79 13.00
N SER A 34 35.78 -19.97 12.42
CA SER A 34 36.66 -20.13 11.27
C SER A 34 36.04 -21.07 10.21
N PRO A 35 36.15 -20.72 8.91
CA PRO A 35 35.68 -21.60 7.82
C PRO A 35 36.51 -22.89 7.70
N CYS A 36 37.77 -22.87 8.14
CA CYS A 36 38.65 -24.03 8.15
C CYS A 36 39.64 -23.95 9.32
N VAL A 37 40.14 -25.11 9.77
CA VAL A 37 41.10 -25.18 10.88
C VAL A 37 42.40 -25.79 10.39
N LEU A 38 43.52 -25.12 10.64
CA LEU A 38 44.85 -25.62 10.29
C LEU A 38 45.27 -26.71 11.29
N LEU A 39 45.30 -27.96 10.85
CA LEU A 39 45.55 -29.11 11.73
C LEU A 39 47.00 -29.23 12.20
N SER A 40 47.95 -28.64 11.45
CA SER A 40 49.37 -28.67 11.80
C SER A 40 49.75 -27.75 12.97
N SER A 41 48.95 -26.70 13.22
CA SER A 41 49.15 -25.76 14.33
C SER A 41 48.09 -25.91 15.43
N PHE A 42 47.20 -26.90 15.31
CA PHE A 42 46.13 -27.13 16.26
C PHE A 42 46.62 -27.93 17.47
N ASP A 43 46.59 -27.30 18.65
CA ASP A 43 46.94 -27.94 19.91
C ASP A 43 45.72 -28.62 20.52
N VAL A 44 45.62 -29.94 20.32
CA VAL A 44 44.51 -30.79 20.79
C VAL A 44 44.37 -30.78 22.33
N SER A 45 45.42 -30.37 23.05
CA SER A 45 45.42 -30.38 24.52
C SER A 45 44.73 -29.15 25.12
N ASN A 46 44.75 -28.03 24.38
CA ASN A 46 44.34 -26.71 24.88
C ASN A 46 43.26 -26.03 24.03
N ASP A 47 43.00 -26.52 22.82
CA ASP A 47 41.99 -25.98 21.92
C ASP A 47 41.02 -27.09 21.48
N PHE A 48 39.77 -26.71 21.31
CA PHE A 48 38.73 -27.58 20.77
C PHE A 48 37.90 -26.80 19.77
N CYS A 49 37.49 -27.47 18.70
CA CYS A 49 36.62 -26.90 17.68
C CYS A 49 35.34 -27.72 17.56
N VAL A 50 34.22 -27.03 17.56
CA VAL A 50 32.89 -27.63 17.35
C VAL A 50 32.38 -27.18 16.00
N GLN A 51 31.93 -28.14 15.19
CA GLN A 51 31.23 -27.80 13.97
C GLN A 51 29.80 -27.35 14.33
N VAL A 52 29.42 -26.17 13.88
CA VAL A 52 28.08 -25.60 14.08
C VAL A 52 27.50 -25.08 12.78
N VAL A 53 26.20 -24.85 12.79
CA VAL A 53 25.50 -24.09 11.75
C VAL A 53 25.06 -22.78 12.39
N ILE A 54 25.62 -21.67 11.93
CA ILE A 54 25.20 -20.34 12.39
C ILE A 54 23.99 -19.93 11.56
N VAL A 55 22.86 -19.77 12.24
CA VAL A 55 21.62 -19.27 11.62
C VAL A 55 21.33 -17.89 12.20
N PRO A 56 21.18 -16.85 11.37
CA PRO A 56 20.80 -15.53 11.87
C PRO A 56 19.43 -15.59 12.53
N ARG A 57 19.27 -14.90 13.66
CA ARG A 57 17.97 -14.75 14.31
C ARG A 57 17.14 -13.79 13.49
N ILE A 58 16.08 -14.29 12.84
CA ILE A 58 15.12 -13.47 12.10
C ILE A 58 13.97 -13.16 13.06
N LEU A 59 13.76 -11.88 13.35
CA LEU A 59 12.58 -11.39 14.05
C LEU A 59 11.58 -10.91 12.99
N TYR A 60 10.41 -11.54 12.95
CA TYR A 60 9.32 -11.13 12.06
C TYR A 60 8.47 -10.09 12.79
N HIS A 61 8.35 -8.90 12.21
CA HIS A 61 7.36 -7.93 12.64
C HIS A 61 6.01 -8.29 12.02
N SER A 62 4.95 -8.28 12.83
CA SER A 62 3.58 -8.54 12.36
C SER A 62 3.07 -7.39 11.49
N GLU A 63 2.20 -7.67 10.53
CA GLU A 63 1.55 -6.65 9.69
C GLU A 63 0.89 -5.55 10.54
N GLU A 64 0.30 -5.92 11.69
CA GLU A 64 -0.35 -5.00 12.63
C GLU A 64 0.59 -3.93 13.21
N GLU A 65 1.87 -4.26 13.44
CA GLU A 65 2.86 -3.29 13.90
C GLU A 65 3.26 -2.32 12.77
N VAL A 66 3.36 -2.84 11.54
CA VAL A 66 3.68 -2.05 10.36
C VAL A 66 2.52 -1.11 10.02
N ASP A 67 1.28 -1.59 10.08
CA ASP A 67 0.08 -0.81 9.83
C ASP A 67 -0.05 0.35 10.82
N ARG A 68 0.22 0.12 12.11
CA ARG A 68 0.25 1.21 13.11
C ARG A 68 1.28 2.28 12.79
N LEU A 69 2.48 1.87 12.35
CA LEU A 69 3.53 2.82 11.94
C LEU A 69 3.12 3.62 10.70
N VAL A 70 2.43 2.98 9.76
CA VAL A 70 1.91 3.63 8.54
C VAL A 70 0.76 4.58 8.89
N GLU A 71 -0.16 4.19 9.76
CA GLU A 71 -1.26 5.05 10.21
C GLU A 71 -0.72 6.29 10.94
N ASP A 72 0.24 6.13 11.85
CA ASP A 72 0.89 7.26 12.53
C ASP A 72 1.58 8.21 11.53
N PHE A 73 2.21 7.67 10.48
CA PHE A 73 2.81 8.46 9.41
C PHE A 73 1.77 9.24 8.59
N ILE A 74 0.65 8.61 8.26
CA ILE A 74 -0.47 9.25 7.55
C ILE A 74 -1.09 10.35 8.40
N ASP A 75 -1.24 10.13 9.71
CA ASP A 75 -1.84 11.10 10.62
C ASP A 75 -0.94 12.30 10.92
N SER A 76 0.37 12.10 10.83
CA SER A 76 1.36 13.18 10.92
C SER A 76 1.52 13.99 9.62
N THR A 77 0.90 13.56 8.50
CA THR A 77 0.89 14.31 7.22
C THR A 77 -0.46 15.00 6.93
N PRO A 78 -0.63 16.29 7.27
CA PRO A 78 -1.92 16.99 7.19
C PRO A 78 -2.47 17.18 5.76
N SER A 79 -1.64 17.08 4.72
CA SER A 79 -2.05 17.21 3.31
C SER A 79 -2.96 16.08 2.84
N LEU A 80 -2.76 14.85 3.33
CA LEU A 80 -3.53 13.68 2.91
C LEU A 80 -4.97 13.70 3.47
N ARG A 81 -5.15 14.25 4.69
CA ARG A 81 -6.45 14.41 5.34
C ARG A 81 -7.38 15.37 4.59
N LEU A 82 -6.83 16.37 3.88
CA LEU A 82 -7.61 17.38 3.16
C LEU A 82 -8.33 16.80 1.92
N GLN A 83 -7.68 15.87 1.20
CA GLN A 83 -8.24 15.28 -0.03
C GLN A 83 -9.53 14.49 0.22
N LYS A 84 -9.64 13.76 1.34
CA LYS A 84 -10.84 12.94 1.64
C LYS A 84 -12.11 13.78 1.87
N ARG A 85 -12.00 15.00 2.44
CA ARG A 85 -13.16 15.85 2.75
C ARG A 85 -13.59 16.75 1.58
N ALA A 86 -12.65 17.12 0.71
CA ALA A 86 -12.93 17.99 -0.44
C ALA A 86 -13.83 17.33 -1.49
N LEU A 87 -13.70 16.01 -1.71
CA LEU A 87 -14.44 15.28 -2.75
C LEU A 87 -15.95 15.20 -2.46
N ILE A 88 -16.32 14.95 -1.20
CA ILE A 88 -17.72 14.75 -0.78
C ILE A 88 -18.49 16.09 -0.79
N THR A 89 -17.82 17.16 -0.36
CA THR A 89 -18.41 18.50 -0.26
C THR A 89 -18.45 19.20 -1.62
N GLY A 90 -17.45 18.99 -2.49
CA GLY A 90 -17.41 19.56 -3.83
C GLY A 90 -18.49 18.99 -4.77
N ALA A 91 -18.73 17.67 -4.70
CA ALA A 91 -19.74 17.01 -5.52
C ALA A 91 -21.18 17.48 -5.19
N THR A 92 -21.48 17.67 -3.91
CA THR A 92 -22.80 18.15 -3.46
C THR A 92 -23.04 19.61 -3.85
N VAL A 93 -22.03 20.48 -3.75
CA VAL A 93 -22.15 21.89 -4.13
C VAL A 93 -22.26 22.07 -5.65
N ALA A 94 -21.48 21.34 -6.45
CA ALA A 94 -21.56 21.42 -7.92
C ALA A 94 -22.92 20.92 -8.47
N MET A 95 -23.49 19.88 -7.86
CA MET A 95 -24.81 19.36 -8.25
C MET A 95 -25.94 20.34 -7.89
N LEU A 96 -25.82 21.08 -6.78
CA LEU A 96 -26.77 22.12 -6.37
C LEU A 96 -26.66 23.38 -7.25
N LEU A 97 -25.46 23.80 -7.63
CA LEU A 97 -25.24 24.97 -8.47
C LEU A 97 -25.64 24.73 -9.94
N GLY A 98 -25.50 23.50 -10.45
CA GLY A 98 -25.97 23.13 -11.79
C GLY A 98 -27.50 23.18 -11.97
N LEU A 99 -28.26 23.17 -10.87
CA LEU A 99 -29.73 23.24 -10.87
C LEU A 99 -30.29 24.64 -10.55
N GLY A 100 -29.43 25.61 -10.18
CA GLY A 100 -29.89 26.76 -9.39
C GLY A 100 -29.71 28.17 -9.96
N ALA A 101 -28.90 28.40 -10.99
CA ALA A 101 -28.58 29.78 -11.41
C ALA A 101 -29.00 30.08 -12.85
N THR A 102 -30.08 30.87 -12.97
CA THR A 102 -30.50 31.70 -14.11
C THR A 102 -31.39 31.07 -15.20
N GLY A 103 -32.66 31.49 -15.20
CA GLY A 103 -33.55 31.72 -16.34
C GLY A 103 -33.59 30.72 -17.51
N ALA A 104 -34.60 29.86 -17.51
CA ALA A 104 -35.45 29.34 -18.60
C ALA A 104 -35.02 29.25 -20.10
N ALA A 105 -33.76 29.49 -20.51
CA ALA A 105 -33.36 29.38 -21.92
C ALA A 105 -32.08 28.54 -22.19
N THR A 106 -31.31 28.16 -21.17
CA THR A 106 -30.00 27.48 -21.35
C THR A 106 -29.84 26.15 -20.59
N GLY A 107 -30.91 25.62 -19.99
CA GLY A 107 -30.84 24.41 -19.14
C GLY A 107 -30.35 23.14 -19.86
N VAL A 108 -30.62 23.01 -21.17
CA VAL A 108 -30.20 21.84 -21.96
C VAL A 108 -28.73 21.92 -22.38
N SER A 109 -28.23 23.12 -22.68
CA SER A 109 -26.82 23.31 -23.08
C SER A 109 -25.86 23.18 -21.91
N ALA A 110 -26.28 23.56 -20.69
CA ALA A 110 -25.49 23.32 -19.47
C ALA A 110 -25.30 21.81 -19.20
N LEU A 111 -26.33 20.98 -19.36
CA LEU A 111 -26.22 19.52 -19.22
C LEU A 111 -25.41 18.86 -20.33
N ALA A 112 -25.56 19.32 -21.58
CA ALA A 112 -24.78 18.81 -22.71
C ALA A 112 -23.29 19.17 -22.61
N THR A 113 -22.97 20.39 -22.17
CA THR A 113 -21.57 20.83 -21.92
C THR A 113 -20.98 20.17 -20.68
N GLN A 114 -21.78 19.97 -19.62
CA GLN A 114 -21.37 19.22 -18.43
C GLN A 114 -21.03 17.76 -18.75
N GLN A 115 -21.77 17.11 -19.65
CA GLN A 115 -21.45 15.75 -20.09
C GLN A 115 -20.10 15.65 -20.80
N GLN A 116 -19.76 16.64 -21.63
CA GLN A 116 -18.47 16.70 -22.31
C GLN A 116 -17.32 16.88 -21.32
N ILE A 117 -17.47 17.80 -20.36
CA ILE A 117 -16.48 18.07 -19.31
C ILE A 117 -16.27 16.82 -18.43
N LEU A 118 -17.35 16.14 -18.03
CA LEU A 118 -17.27 14.89 -17.27
C LEU A 118 -16.56 13.78 -18.04
N SER A 119 -16.82 13.67 -19.35
CA SER A 119 -16.14 12.65 -20.18
C SER A 119 -14.64 12.91 -20.34
N GLN A 120 -14.21 14.17 -20.43
CA GLN A 120 -12.79 14.52 -20.48
C GLN A 120 -12.10 14.23 -19.14
N LEU A 121 -12.74 14.60 -18.02
CA LEU A 121 -12.25 14.29 -16.68
C LEU A 121 -12.08 12.77 -16.46
N GLN A 122 -13.01 11.96 -16.96
CA GLN A 122 -12.94 10.50 -16.83
C GLN A 122 -11.76 9.89 -17.58
N ILE A 123 -11.46 10.37 -18.79
CA ILE A 123 -10.30 9.92 -19.58
C ILE A 123 -9.00 10.26 -18.83
N THR A 124 -8.88 11.47 -18.31
CA THR A 124 -7.69 11.88 -17.53
C THR A 124 -7.52 11.05 -16.26
N ILE A 125 -8.61 10.74 -15.56
CA ILE A 125 -8.57 9.88 -14.36
C ILE A 125 -8.08 8.48 -14.71
N ASP A 126 -8.55 7.90 -15.82
CA ASP A 126 -8.13 6.56 -16.24
C ASP A 126 -6.66 6.51 -16.67
N GLU A 127 -6.18 7.52 -17.38
CA GLU A 127 -4.76 7.64 -17.73
C GLU A 127 -3.87 7.75 -16.49
N ASP A 128 -4.26 8.56 -15.52
CA ASP A 128 -3.53 8.70 -14.27
C ASP A 128 -3.56 7.41 -13.44
N LEU A 129 -4.69 6.72 -13.41
CA LEU A 129 -4.85 5.47 -12.68
C LEU A 129 -4.00 4.35 -13.30
N GLN A 130 -3.93 4.27 -14.64
CA GLN A 130 -3.01 3.37 -15.34
C GLN A 130 -1.54 3.72 -15.07
N ARG A 131 -1.19 5.01 -15.04
CA ARG A 131 0.16 5.46 -14.73
C ARG A 131 0.56 5.07 -13.29
N ILE A 132 -0.35 5.23 -12.34
CA ILE A 132 -0.17 4.83 -10.95
C ILE A 132 0.04 3.31 -10.87
N GLU A 133 -0.84 2.50 -11.47
CA GLU A 133 -0.71 1.05 -11.49
C GLU A 133 0.66 0.59 -12.01
N LYS A 134 1.11 1.17 -13.13
CA LYS A 134 2.42 0.87 -13.72
C LYS A 134 3.57 1.26 -12.80
N SER A 135 3.48 2.41 -12.15
CA SER A 135 4.51 2.90 -11.22
C SER A 135 4.61 2.00 -9.99
N ILE A 136 3.48 1.61 -9.41
CA ILE A 136 3.45 0.74 -8.24
C ILE A 136 4.01 -0.66 -8.60
N SER A 137 3.65 -1.22 -9.75
CA SER A 137 4.21 -2.51 -10.18
C SER A 137 5.70 -2.46 -10.49
N PHE A 138 6.22 -1.31 -10.94
CA PHE A 138 7.66 -1.11 -11.07
C PHE A 138 8.33 -1.08 -9.69
N LEU A 139 7.77 -0.33 -8.73
CA LEU A 139 8.27 -0.24 -7.36
C LEU A 139 8.31 -1.61 -6.67
N GLU A 140 7.26 -2.42 -6.80
CA GLU A 140 7.19 -3.81 -6.34
C GLU A 140 8.41 -4.61 -6.83
N LYS A 141 8.66 -4.61 -8.15
CA LYS A 141 9.76 -5.34 -8.76
C LYS A 141 11.12 -4.82 -8.33
N SER A 142 11.27 -3.49 -8.24
CA SER A 142 12.50 -2.86 -7.77
C SER A 142 12.79 -3.22 -6.30
N LEU A 143 11.78 -3.23 -5.43
CA LEU A 143 11.94 -3.63 -4.03
C LEU A 143 12.30 -5.11 -3.89
N SER A 144 11.61 -5.98 -4.63
CA SER A 144 11.91 -7.42 -4.65
C SER A 144 13.34 -7.68 -5.11
N SER A 145 13.74 -7.10 -6.24
CA SER A 145 15.11 -7.23 -6.77
C SER A 145 16.18 -6.64 -5.85
N LEU A 146 15.93 -5.46 -5.27
CA LEU A 146 16.87 -4.84 -4.33
C LEU A 146 17.00 -5.68 -3.06
N SER A 147 15.88 -6.21 -2.54
CA SER A 147 15.89 -7.08 -1.36
C SER A 147 16.73 -8.33 -1.58
N GLU A 148 16.64 -8.94 -2.76
CA GLU A 148 17.44 -10.11 -3.12
C GLU A 148 18.94 -9.79 -3.11
N VAL A 149 19.35 -8.68 -3.76
CA VAL A 149 20.75 -8.25 -3.80
C VAL A 149 21.26 -7.86 -2.41
N VAL A 150 20.45 -7.16 -1.61
CA VAL A 150 20.81 -6.76 -0.23
C VAL A 150 20.98 -7.99 0.66
N LEU A 151 20.10 -8.99 0.54
CA LEU A 151 20.21 -10.24 1.30
C LEU A 151 21.43 -11.06 0.88
N GLN A 152 21.75 -11.10 -0.42
CA GLN A 152 22.98 -11.73 -0.92
C GLN A 152 24.24 -11.02 -0.38
N ASN A 153 24.27 -9.67 -0.45
CA ASN A 153 25.36 -8.88 0.10
C ASN A 153 25.50 -9.07 1.60
N ARG A 154 24.38 -9.12 2.33
CA ARG A 154 24.36 -9.42 3.77
C ARG A 154 24.97 -10.79 4.03
N GLN A 155 24.56 -11.83 3.32
CA GLN A 155 25.10 -13.18 3.53
C GLN A 155 26.62 -13.23 3.30
N GLY A 156 27.12 -12.53 2.27
CA GLY A 156 28.54 -12.42 2.01
C GLY A 156 29.29 -11.63 3.10
N LEU A 157 28.74 -10.51 3.55
CA LEU A 157 29.33 -9.68 4.60
C LEU A 157 29.29 -10.34 5.97
N ASP A 158 28.22 -11.07 6.29
CA ASP A 158 28.09 -11.87 7.52
C ASP A 158 29.15 -12.98 7.54
N PHE A 159 29.47 -13.59 6.39
CA PHE A 159 30.56 -14.56 6.27
C PHE A 159 31.94 -13.91 6.48
N LEU A 160 32.18 -12.73 5.89
CA LEU A 160 33.45 -12.01 6.07
C LEU A 160 33.65 -11.49 7.50
N LEU A 161 32.56 -11.13 8.18
CA LEU A 161 32.56 -10.57 9.53
C LEU A 161 32.21 -11.61 10.59
N VAL A 162 32.35 -12.90 10.28
CA VAL A 162 31.94 -13.98 11.16
C VAL A 162 32.67 -13.95 12.51
N GLN A 163 33.94 -13.49 12.53
CA GLN A 163 34.71 -13.29 13.77
C GLN A 163 34.16 -12.16 14.64
N GLN A 164 33.53 -11.15 14.03
CA GLN A 164 32.87 -10.04 14.72
C GLN A 164 31.39 -10.33 15.02
N GLY A 165 30.91 -11.54 14.74
CA GLY A 165 29.51 -11.94 14.95
C GLY A 165 28.56 -11.56 13.80
N GLY A 166 29.09 -11.25 12.62
CA GLY A 166 28.32 -10.81 11.44
C GLY A 166 28.28 -9.28 11.28
N LEU A 167 27.67 -8.81 10.20
CA LEU A 167 27.63 -7.40 9.80
C LEU A 167 27.04 -6.50 10.88
N CYS A 168 25.91 -6.89 11.47
CA CYS A 168 25.20 -6.06 12.45
C CYS A 168 25.90 -6.00 13.80
N ALA A 169 26.51 -7.11 14.22
CA ALA A 169 27.32 -7.14 15.44
C ALA A 169 28.61 -6.31 15.25
N ALA A 170 29.22 -6.36 14.06
CA ALA A 170 30.38 -5.55 13.72
C ALA A 170 30.07 -4.03 13.74
N LEU A 171 28.88 -3.64 13.26
CA LEU A 171 28.41 -2.25 13.28
C LEU A 171 27.91 -1.79 14.66
N ARG A 172 27.65 -2.72 15.60
CA ARG A 172 27.07 -2.45 16.93
C ARG A 172 25.70 -1.73 16.86
N GLU A 173 24.93 -2.02 15.82
CA GLU A 173 23.60 -1.44 15.57
C GLU A 173 22.59 -2.55 15.24
N GLU A 174 21.30 -2.28 15.47
CA GLU A 174 20.22 -3.14 14.98
C GLU A 174 20.02 -2.92 13.49
N CYS A 175 20.37 -3.90 12.64
CA CYS A 175 20.06 -3.81 11.22
C CYS A 175 18.67 -4.40 10.92
N CYS A 176 17.83 -3.60 10.27
CA CYS A 176 16.57 -4.06 9.68
C CYS A 176 16.76 -4.22 8.17
N PHE A 177 16.37 -5.38 7.63
CA PHE A 177 16.41 -5.64 6.19
C PHE A 177 15.03 -6.10 5.73
N TYR A 178 14.58 -5.54 4.60
CA TYR A 178 13.36 -5.98 3.94
C TYR A 178 13.63 -7.28 3.18
N ALA A 179 12.67 -8.21 3.24
CA ALA A 179 12.87 -9.57 2.79
C ALA A 179 11.52 -10.13 2.27
N ASP A 180 11.33 -10.10 0.95
CA ASP A 180 10.07 -10.47 0.30
C ASP A 180 9.98 -11.98 0.06
N HIS A 181 9.77 -12.75 1.13
CA HIS A 181 9.68 -14.21 1.06
C HIS A 181 8.25 -14.73 0.98
N THR A 182 7.31 -13.93 1.47
CA THR A 182 5.92 -14.34 1.68
C THR A 182 5.04 -14.04 0.47
N GLY A 183 5.54 -13.28 -0.51
CA GLY A 183 4.77 -12.88 -1.69
C GLY A 183 3.64 -11.90 -1.37
N VAL A 184 3.55 -11.43 -0.11
CA VAL A 184 2.47 -10.57 0.38
C VAL A 184 2.37 -9.31 -0.49
N VAL A 185 3.49 -8.65 -0.77
CA VAL A 185 3.47 -7.44 -1.60
C VAL A 185 2.96 -7.72 -3.01
N ARG A 186 3.33 -8.87 -3.60
CA ARG A 186 2.84 -9.29 -4.92
C ARG A 186 1.35 -9.60 -4.90
N ASP A 187 0.86 -10.27 -3.87
CA ASP A 187 -0.53 -10.67 -3.73
C ASP A 187 -1.43 -9.44 -3.48
N THR A 188 -1.02 -8.54 -2.58
CA THR A 188 -1.68 -7.25 -2.37
C THR A 188 -1.68 -6.41 -3.65
N MET A 189 -0.58 -6.46 -4.44
CA MET A 189 -0.52 -5.77 -5.72
C MET A 189 -1.50 -6.33 -6.75
N ALA A 190 -1.61 -7.67 -6.81
CA ALA A 190 -2.54 -8.34 -7.70
C ALA A 190 -3.99 -8.00 -7.34
N GLU A 191 -4.32 -8.03 -6.05
CA GLU A 191 -5.63 -7.64 -5.56
C GLU A 191 -5.94 -6.16 -5.86
N LEU A 192 -4.97 -5.27 -5.67
CA LEU A 192 -5.14 -3.85 -6.01
C LEU A 192 -5.44 -3.68 -7.50
N LYS A 193 -4.71 -4.39 -8.39
CA LYS A 193 -4.95 -4.36 -9.84
C LYS A 193 -6.34 -4.86 -10.20
N GLU A 194 -6.79 -5.95 -9.60
CA GLU A 194 -8.13 -6.49 -9.81
C GLU A 194 -9.20 -5.48 -9.38
N ARG A 195 -9.07 -4.90 -8.19
CA ARG A 195 -9.99 -3.86 -7.69
C ARG A 195 -10.01 -2.63 -8.59
N LEU A 196 -8.86 -2.20 -9.11
CA LEU A 196 -8.76 -1.07 -10.03
C LEU A 196 -9.41 -1.38 -11.38
N ALA A 197 -9.20 -2.58 -11.93
CA ALA A 197 -9.83 -3.04 -13.16
C ALA A 197 -11.36 -3.14 -13.03
N HIS A 198 -11.84 -3.72 -11.92
CA HIS A 198 -13.27 -3.81 -11.63
C HIS A 198 -13.92 -2.41 -11.57
N ARG A 199 -13.30 -1.45 -10.86
CA ARG A 199 -13.81 -0.07 -10.81
C ARG A 199 -13.77 0.65 -12.15
N LYS A 200 -12.88 0.25 -13.05
CA LYS A 200 -12.87 0.77 -14.42
C LYS A 200 -14.06 0.22 -15.20
N GLU A 201 -14.29 -1.09 -15.14
CA GLU A 201 -15.41 -1.75 -15.81
C GLU A 201 -16.76 -1.19 -15.34
N GLU A 202 -16.96 -1.01 -14.02
CA GLU A 202 -18.18 -0.40 -13.49
C GLU A 202 -18.42 1.02 -14.02
N ARG A 203 -17.35 1.83 -14.15
CA ARG A 203 -17.43 3.19 -14.68
C ARG A 203 -17.76 3.20 -16.17
N GLU A 204 -17.13 2.32 -16.95
CA GLU A 204 -17.40 2.17 -18.38
C GLU A 204 -18.84 1.67 -18.62
N ALA A 205 -19.32 0.72 -17.81
CA ALA A 205 -20.70 0.24 -17.85
C ALA A 205 -21.69 1.35 -17.48
N GLN A 206 -21.42 2.11 -16.41
CA GLN A 206 -22.24 3.26 -16.00
C GLN A 206 -22.30 4.35 -17.08
N GLN A 207 -21.17 4.63 -17.73
CA GLN A 207 -21.14 5.62 -18.78
C GLN A 207 -21.83 5.11 -20.05
N GLY A 208 -21.70 3.81 -20.35
CA GLY A 208 -22.32 3.15 -21.50
C GLY A 208 -23.85 3.23 -21.51
N TRP A 209 -24.52 2.90 -20.39
CA TRP A 209 -25.99 2.96 -20.34
C TRP A 209 -26.51 4.40 -20.46
N PHE A 210 -25.85 5.36 -19.81
CA PHE A 210 -26.25 6.78 -19.87
C PHE A 210 -26.03 7.34 -21.28
N LYS A 211 -24.88 7.05 -21.90
CA LYS A 211 -24.57 7.48 -23.27
C LYS A 211 -25.52 6.84 -24.30
N SER A 212 -25.87 5.56 -24.11
CA SER A 212 -26.85 4.85 -24.94
C SER A 212 -28.25 5.48 -24.83
N LEU A 213 -28.72 5.78 -23.62
CA LEU A 213 -30.00 6.44 -23.37
C LEU A 213 -30.09 7.82 -24.05
N PHE A 214 -29.04 8.64 -23.95
CA PHE A 214 -29.00 9.97 -24.56
C PHE A 214 -28.90 9.93 -26.09
N ASN A 215 -28.18 8.96 -26.66
CA ASN A 215 -28.06 8.82 -28.12
C ASN A 215 -29.35 8.30 -28.78
N GLN A 216 -30.09 7.43 -28.10
CA GLN A 216 -31.24 6.75 -28.68
C GLN A 216 -32.49 7.62 -28.77
N SER A 217 -32.65 8.65 -27.93
CA SER A 217 -33.82 9.53 -27.96
C SER A 217 -33.56 10.95 -27.43
N PRO A 218 -32.94 11.84 -28.24
CA PRO A 218 -32.62 13.21 -27.84
C PRO A 218 -33.84 14.04 -27.39
N GLN A 219 -35.02 13.77 -27.95
CA GLN A 219 -36.26 14.48 -27.66
C GLN A 219 -36.91 14.06 -26.33
N LEU A 220 -36.79 12.80 -25.92
CA LEU A 220 -37.34 12.34 -24.63
C LEU A 220 -36.49 12.83 -23.46
N VAL A 221 -35.17 12.82 -23.64
CA VAL A 221 -34.22 13.24 -22.62
C VAL A 221 -34.32 14.75 -22.34
N THR A 222 -34.54 15.56 -23.38
CA THR A 222 -34.78 17.00 -23.24
C THR A 222 -36.06 17.29 -22.47
N LEU A 223 -37.14 16.56 -22.75
CA LEU A 223 -38.40 16.72 -22.00
C LEU A 223 -38.28 16.30 -20.53
N VAL A 224 -37.66 15.16 -20.26
CA VAL A 224 -37.46 14.64 -18.90
C VAL A 224 -36.55 15.57 -18.09
N SER A 225 -35.45 16.04 -18.69
CA SER A 225 -34.54 16.99 -18.06
C SER A 225 -35.20 18.34 -17.75
N THR A 226 -36.07 18.82 -18.64
CA THR A 226 -36.81 20.08 -18.45
C THR A 226 -37.85 19.96 -17.33
N LEU A 227 -38.44 18.77 -17.12
CA LEU A 227 -39.43 18.54 -16.07
C LEU A 227 -38.81 18.28 -14.68
N ILE A 228 -37.62 17.69 -14.60
CA ILE A 228 -36.95 17.37 -13.33
C ILE A 228 -36.67 18.61 -12.49
N GLY A 229 -36.18 19.70 -13.10
CA GLY A 229 -35.91 20.95 -12.38
C GLY A 229 -37.14 21.52 -11.65
N PRO A 230 -38.26 21.75 -12.35
CA PRO A 230 -39.54 22.16 -11.76
C PRO A 230 -40.07 21.18 -10.69
N ILE A 231 -39.94 19.87 -10.90
CA ILE A 231 -40.42 18.88 -9.92
C ILE A 231 -39.60 18.95 -8.62
N VAL A 232 -38.27 19.07 -8.73
CA VAL A 232 -37.37 19.19 -7.58
C VAL A 232 -37.59 20.51 -6.83
N THR A 233 -37.81 21.62 -7.54
CA THR A 233 -38.10 22.91 -6.90
C THR A 233 -39.44 22.90 -6.18
N ILE A 234 -40.47 22.26 -6.75
CA ILE A 234 -41.77 22.07 -6.10
C ILE A 234 -41.62 21.19 -4.84
N LEU A 235 -40.89 20.08 -4.92
CA LEU A 235 -40.64 19.20 -3.78
C LEU A 235 -39.91 19.92 -2.64
N LEU A 236 -38.85 20.68 -2.95
CA LEU A 236 -38.13 21.51 -1.98
C LEU A 236 -39.07 22.55 -1.35
N ALA A 237 -39.87 23.26 -2.16
CA ALA A 237 -40.82 24.24 -1.66
C ALA A 237 -41.86 23.62 -0.72
N LEU A 238 -42.32 22.39 -1.00
CA LEU A 238 -43.25 21.65 -0.14
C LEU A 238 -42.60 21.20 1.17
N ILE A 239 -41.33 20.79 1.17
CA ILE A 239 -40.59 20.36 2.38
C ILE A 239 -40.23 21.56 3.27
N PHE A 240 -39.84 22.68 2.67
CA PHE A 240 -39.44 23.88 3.41
C PHE A 240 -40.63 24.75 3.85
N ARG A 241 -41.80 24.63 3.22
CA ARG A 241 -43.03 25.37 3.61
C ARG A 241 -43.38 25.20 5.09
N PRO A 242 -43.51 23.97 5.63
CA PRO A 242 -43.82 23.77 7.04
C PRO A 242 -42.75 24.37 7.95
N CYS A 243 -41.48 24.26 7.55
CA CYS A 243 -40.34 24.73 8.33
C CYS A 243 -40.29 26.27 8.43
N ILE A 244 -40.48 26.97 7.30
CA ILE A 244 -40.45 28.43 7.22
C ILE A 244 -41.69 29.03 7.90
N VAL A 245 -42.87 28.45 7.69
CA VAL A 245 -44.12 28.93 8.30
C VAL A 245 -44.09 28.73 9.82
N ASN A 246 -43.59 27.60 10.32
CA ASN A 246 -43.46 27.36 11.76
C ASN A 246 -42.49 28.35 12.43
N LYS A 247 -41.37 28.67 11.78
CA LYS A 247 -40.43 29.68 12.25
C LYS A 247 -41.03 31.10 12.25
N LEU A 248 -41.78 31.47 11.21
CA LEU A 248 -42.46 32.77 11.13
C LEU A 248 -43.57 32.90 12.19
N VAL A 249 -44.34 31.85 12.43
CA VAL A 249 -45.37 31.83 13.47
C VAL A 249 -44.74 31.97 14.86
N GLN A 250 -43.64 31.26 15.15
CA GLN A 250 -42.91 31.45 16.41
C GLN A 250 -42.34 32.87 16.54
N PHE A 251 -41.80 33.44 15.46
CA PHE A 251 -41.27 34.80 15.49
C PHE A 251 -42.36 35.86 15.71
N ALA A 252 -43.53 35.70 15.07
CA ALA A 252 -44.67 36.59 15.29
C ALA A 252 -45.22 36.47 16.71
N LYS A 253 -45.25 35.25 17.27
CA LYS A 253 -45.70 35.00 18.65
C LYS A 253 -44.76 35.63 19.68
N ASN A 254 -43.45 35.55 19.48
CA ASN A 254 -42.44 36.17 20.35
C ASN A 254 -42.36 37.71 20.23
N ARG A 255 -43.06 38.32 19.27
CA ARG A 255 -43.14 39.78 19.08
C ARG A 255 -44.46 40.37 19.60
N LEU A 256 -45.42 39.54 19.96
CA LEU A 256 -46.74 39.94 20.50
C LEU A 256 -46.87 39.73 22.01
N GLU A 257 -45.88 39.12 22.67
CA GLU A 257 -45.63 39.19 24.13
C GLU A 257 -44.55 40.24 24.42
#